data_AF-A0A0N4ZXA7-F1
#
_entry.id   AF-A0A0N4ZXA7-F1
#
_cell.length_a   1.000
_cell.length_b   1.000
_cell.length_c   1.000
_cell.angle_alpha   90.00
_cell.angle_beta   90.00
_cell.angle_gamma   90.00
#
_symmetry.space_group_name_H-M   'P 1'
#
loop_
_entity.id
_entity.type
_entity.pdbx_description
1 polymer ?
#
loop_
_entity_poly.entity_id
_entity_poly.type
_entity_poly.pdbx_seq_one_letter_code
_entity_poly.pdbx_strand_id
1 'polypeptide(L)'
;MVICIAIFDSKNKPLYLKCVEREAANLHEISLAVYCSLDVICEDKDRTPSSSRTQELYVGLLLEDNKKKLYGFLTNTNHKIIFVFEQSPDQNFTYKDHDIRVSFSRIHNALCYAFMNPFYNIGEPLDSKILTKAVNEVLSA
;
A
#
# COMPACT_ATOMS: atom_id res chain seq x y z
N MET A 1 -6.55 -12.76 1.45
CA MET A 1 -6.97 -11.70 2.41
C MET A 1 -5.90 -10.62 2.45
N VAL A 2 -6.23 -9.36 2.74
CA VAL A 2 -5.21 -8.32 2.95
C VAL A 2 -4.63 -8.48 4.35
N ILE A 3 -3.33 -8.79 4.45
CA ILE A 3 -2.63 -8.97 5.73
C ILE A 3 -2.09 -7.65 6.25
N CYS A 4 -1.52 -6.84 5.36
CA CYS A 4 -0.80 -5.65 5.77
C CYS A 4 -0.91 -4.53 4.76
N ILE A 5 -0.96 -3.30 5.29
CA ILE A 5 -1.02 -2.07 4.51
C ILE A 5 0.10 -1.17 4.98
N ALA A 6 0.92 -0.74 4.04
CA ALA A 6 2.04 0.15 4.27
C ALA A 6 1.92 1.41 3.41
N ILE A 7 2.26 2.56 3.99
CA ILE A 7 2.23 3.86 3.33
C ILE A 7 3.57 4.52 3.54
N PHE A 8 4.17 4.98 2.45
CA PHE A 8 5.45 5.66 2.43
C PHE A 8 5.30 7.06 1.82
N ASP A 9 6.10 7.97 2.35
CA ASP A 9 6.30 9.30 1.78
C ASP A 9 7.11 9.19 0.46
N SER A 10 7.11 10.29 -0.29
CA SER A 10 7.99 10.59 -1.41
C SER A 10 9.48 10.28 -1.14
N LYS A 11 9.93 10.44 0.10
CA LYS A 11 11.31 10.15 0.55
C LYS A 11 11.52 8.72 1.06
N ASN A 12 10.60 7.79 0.76
CA ASN A 12 10.64 6.39 1.22
C ASN A 12 10.60 6.22 2.75
N LYS A 13 10.20 7.25 3.49
CA LYS A 13 9.99 7.16 4.93
C LYS A 13 8.64 6.52 5.21
N PRO A 14 8.54 5.50 6.08
CA PRO A 14 7.24 4.92 6.45
C PRO A 14 6.41 5.95 7.20
N LEU A 15 5.23 6.26 6.68
CA LEU A 15 4.23 7.11 7.32
C LEU A 15 3.23 6.29 8.13
N TYR A 16 2.91 5.09 7.64
CA TYR A 16 1.94 4.22 8.27
C TYR A 16 2.24 2.76 7.93
N LEU A 17 2.17 1.89 8.93
CA LEU A 17 2.29 0.44 8.76
C LEU A 17 1.28 -0.21 9.70
N LYS A 18 0.35 -0.99 9.14
CA LYS A 18 -0.62 -1.75 9.92
C LYS A 18 -0.78 -3.13 9.32
N CYS A 19 -0.56 -4.15 10.15
CA CYS A 19 -0.83 -5.54 9.80
C CYS A 19 -1.90 -6.13 10.73
N VAL A 20 -2.53 -7.23 10.27
CA VAL A 20 -3.46 -8.03 11.06
C VAL A 20 -2.75 -8.67 12.26
N GLU A 21 -3.41 -8.71 13.42
CA GLU A 21 -2.81 -9.22 14.67
C GLU A 21 -2.32 -10.67 14.59
N ARG A 22 -3.01 -11.51 13.79
CA ARG A 22 -2.60 -12.91 13.53
C ARG A 22 -1.18 -13.02 12.96
N GLU A 23 -0.77 -12.04 12.15
CA GLU A 23 0.52 -12.02 11.45
C GLU A 23 1.56 -11.16 12.18
N ALA A 24 1.28 -10.71 13.42
CA ALA A 24 2.20 -9.90 14.19
C ALA A 24 3.55 -10.60 14.46
N ALA A 25 3.56 -11.94 14.55
CA ALA A 25 4.79 -12.71 14.69
C ALA A 25 5.68 -12.65 13.43
N ASN A 26 5.07 -12.49 12.25
CA ASN A 26 5.76 -12.42 10.95
C ASN A 26 5.98 -10.97 10.48
N LEU A 27 5.77 -9.99 11.37
CA LEU A 27 5.86 -8.56 11.03
C LEU A 27 7.21 -8.20 10.42
N HIS A 28 8.30 -8.79 10.90
CA HIS A 28 9.64 -8.51 10.38
C HIS A 28 9.78 -8.97 8.92
N GLU A 29 9.38 -10.20 8.60
CA GLU A 29 9.41 -10.72 7.23
C GLU A 29 8.51 -9.91 6.28
N ILE A 30 7.32 -9.53 6.75
CA ILE A 30 6.39 -8.71 5.97
C ILE A 30 7.00 -7.33 5.72
N SER A 31 7.57 -6.70 6.75
CA SER A 31 8.21 -5.40 6.59
C SER A 31 9.38 -5.44 5.61
N LEU A 32 10.19 -6.51 5.65
CA LEU A 32 11.28 -6.71 4.70
C LEU A 32 10.77 -6.80 3.27
N ALA A 33 9.74 -7.63 3.02
CA ALA A 33 9.14 -7.75 1.69
C ALA A 33 8.57 -6.41 1.18
N VAL A 34 7.93 -5.64 2.06
CA VAL A 34 7.43 -4.30 1.75
C VAL A 34 8.58 -3.36 1.37
N TYR A 35 9.69 -3.35 2.13
CA TYR A 35 10.86 -2.53 1.78
C TYR A 35 11.46 -2.95 0.43
N CYS A 36 11.58 -4.25 0.14
CA CYS A 36 12.06 -4.72 -1.17
C CYS A 36 11.13 -4.26 -2.31
N SER A 37 9.81 -4.25 -2.10
CA SER A 37 8.88 -3.77 -3.13
C SER A 37 8.98 -2.27 -3.42
N LEU A 38 9.60 -1.47 -2.52
CA LEU A 38 9.84 -0.05 -2.80
C LEU A 38 10.84 0.16 -3.93
N ASP A 39 11.84 -0.71 -4.04
CA ASP A 39 12.85 -0.65 -5.10
C ASP A 39 12.21 -0.89 -6.47
N VAL A 40 11.29 -1.86 -6.56
CA VAL A 40 10.50 -2.14 -7.77
C VAL A 40 9.66 -0.93 -8.18
N ILE A 41 8.98 -0.27 -7.23
CA ILE A 41 8.20 0.94 -7.52
C ILE A 41 9.13 2.09 -7.98
N CYS A 42 10.33 2.21 -7.42
CA CYS A 42 11.28 3.25 -7.84
C CYS A 42 11.75 3.02 -9.28
N GLU A 43 12.12 1.80 -9.62
CA GLU A 43 12.59 1.45 -10.95
C GLU A 43 11.52 1.71 -12.03
N ASP A 44 10.26 1.39 -11.74
CA ASP A 44 9.13 1.63 -12.65
C ASP A 44 8.90 3.14 -12.91
N LYS A 45 9.05 3.97 -11.86
CA LYS A 45 8.99 5.44 -11.99
C LYS A 45 10.07 6.00 -12.91
N ASP A 46 11.28 5.45 -12.83
CA ASP A 46 12.44 5.93 -13.58
C ASP A 46 12.41 5.47 -15.05
N ARG A 47 11.87 4.28 -15.31
CA ARG A 47 11.71 3.74 -16.67
C ARG A 47 10.64 4.45 -17.50
N THR A 48 9.62 5.01 -16.86
CA THR A 48 8.47 5.58 -17.56
C THR A 48 8.50 7.11 -17.55
N PRO A 49 8.88 7.77 -18.67
CA PRO A 49 8.92 9.23 -18.74
C PRO A 49 7.55 9.82 -18.47
N SER A 50 7.51 10.94 -17.73
CA SER A 50 6.26 11.58 -17.27
C SER A 50 5.29 11.96 -18.39
N SER A 51 5.78 12.08 -19.63
CA SER A 51 5.01 12.41 -20.83
C SER A 51 4.21 11.25 -21.42
N SER A 52 4.52 10.00 -21.07
CA SER A 52 3.85 8.79 -21.59
C SER A 52 3.05 8.02 -20.52
N ARG A 53 3.05 8.50 -19.27
CA ARG A 53 2.18 7.96 -18.23
C ARG A 53 0.74 8.40 -18.50
N THR A 54 -0.07 7.51 -19.06
CA THR A 54 -1.49 7.50 -18.69
C THR A 54 -1.52 7.47 -17.16
N GLN A 55 -2.20 8.42 -16.51
CA GLN A 55 -2.19 8.65 -15.05
C GLN A 55 -2.82 7.50 -14.24
N GLU A 56 -2.49 6.25 -14.54
CA GLU A 56 -2.91 5.13 -13.70
C GLU A 56 -2.07 5.15 -12.43
N LEU A 57 -2.72 5.56 -11.33
CA LEU A 57 -2.17 5.56 -9.98
C LEU A 57 -1.87 4.13 -9.48
N TYR A 58 -2.46 3.12 -10.11
CA TYR A 58 -2.26 1.73 -9.75
C TYR A 58 -1.10 1.15 -10.56
N VAL A 59 -0.05 0.73 -9.85
CA VAL A 59 1.16 0.15 -10.45
C VAL A 59 0.93 -1.32 -10.81
N GLY A 60 0.10 -2.02 -10.02
CA GLY A 60 -0.16 -3.45 -10.20
C GLY A 60 0.61 -4.32 -9.22
N LEU A 61 0.88 -5.56 -9.63
CA LEU A 61 1.63 -6.55 -8.87
C LEU A 61 3.13 -6.19 -8.87
N LEU A 62 3.72 -6.08 -7.68
CA LEU A 62 5.13 -5.73 -7.49
C LEU A 62 5.99 -6.96 -7.28
N LEU A 63 5.57 -7.81 -6.34
CA LEU A 63 6.28 -9.02 -5.95
C LEU A 63 5.25 -10.12 -5.69
N GLU A 64 5.59 -11.32 -6.14
CA GLU A 64 4.84 -12.53 -5.87
C GLU A 64 5.77 -13.53 -5.22
N ASP A 65 5.39 -13.97 -4.03
CA ASP A 65 5.99 -15.08 -3.30
C ASP A 65 4.90 -16.16 -3.12
N ASN A 66 5.30 -17.40 -2.87
CA ASN A 66 4.39 -18.54 -2.75
C ASN A 66 3.30 -18.35 -1.69
N LYS A 67 3.55 -17.48 -0.71
CA LYS A 67 2.62 -17.19 0.39
C LYS A 67 1.98 -15.80 0.31
N LYS A 68 2.56 -14.88 -0.48
CA LYS A 68 2.23 -13.44 -0.40
C LYS A 68 2.29 -12.77 -1.75
N LYS A 69 1.29 -11.94 -2.06
CA LYS A 69 1.32 -11.03 -3.22
C LYS A 69 1.34 -9.59 -2.77
N LEU A 70 2.20 -8.78 -3.35
CA LEU A 70 2.33 -7.36 -3.03
C LEU A 70 1.84 -6.51 -4.21
N TYR A 71 0.93 -5.60 -3.94
CA TYR A 71 0.39 -4.66 -4.93
C TYR A 71 0.77 -3.23 -4.59
N GLY A 72 1.06 -2.45 -5.62
CA GLY A 72 1.52 -1.07 -5.50
C GLY A 72 0.52 -0.05 -6.02
N PHE A 73 0.41 1.06 -5.31
CA PHE A 73 -0.31 2.24 -5.73
C PHE A 73 0.55 3.48 -5.48
N LEU A 74 0.71 4.28 -6.51
CA LEU A 74 1.54 5.47 -6.53
C LEU A 74 0.65 6.71 -6.73
N THR A 75 0.66 7.60 -5.74
CA THR A 75 -0.10 8.84 -5.84
C THR A 75 0.60 9.88 -6.71
N ASN A 76 -0.16 10.88 -7.18
CA ASN A 76 0.37 12.05 -7.88
C ASN A 76 1.42 12.83 -7.07
N THR A 77 1.33 12.78 -5.74
CA THR A 77 2.26 13.41 -4.80
C THR A 77 3.45 12.51 -4.46
N ASN A 78 3.68 11.45 -5.24
CA ASN A 78 4.75 10.47 -5.06
C ASN A 78 4.70 9.64 -3.77
N HIS A 79 3.58 9.65 -3.04
CA HIS A 79 3.37 8.75 -1.91
C HIS A 79 3.08 7.34 -2.43
N LYS A 80 3.61 6.34 -1.73
CA LYS A 80 3.51 4.94 -2.16
C LYS A 80 2.65 4.19 -1.15
N ILE A 81 1.62 3.54 -1.63
CA ILE A 81 0.73 2.70 -0.83
C ILE A 81 0.94 1.26 -1.31
N ILE A 82 1.21 0.36 -0.39
CA ILE A 82 1.54 -1.03 -0.68
C ILE A 82 0.59 -1.92 0.11
N PHE A 83 -0.08 -2.83 -0.58
CA PHE A 83 -0.93 -3.85 0.04
C PHE A 83 -0.23 -5.20 -0.05
N VAL A 84 -0.25 -5.94 1.06
CA VAL A 84 0.25 -7.30 1.16
C VAL A 84 -0.93 -8.22 1.32
N PHE A 85 -1.11 -9.13 0.36
CA PHE A 85 -2.16 -10.14 0.37
C PHE A 85 -1.57 -11.49 0.78
N GLU A 86 -2.31 -12.22 1.61
CA GLU A 86 -2.08 -13.63 1.84
C GLU A 86 -2.57 -14.43 0.65
N GLN A 87 -1.72 -15.31 0.15
CA GLN A 87 -2.05 -16.31 -0.83
C GLN A 87 -2.08 -17.67 -0.15
N SER A 88 -3.26 -18.26 -0.04
CA SER A 88 -3.39 -19.64 0.40
C SER A 88 -3.24 -20.59 -0.79
N PRO A 89 -2.50 -21.70 -0.64
CA PRO A 89 -2.24 -22.65 -1.74
C PRO A 89 -3.49 -23.37 -2.23
N ASP A 90 -4.54 -23.48 -1.39
CA ASP A 90 -5.79 -24.19 -1.71
C ASP A 90 -6.89 -23.30 -2.29
N GLN A 91 -6.74 -21.97 -2.27
CA GLN A 91 -7.72 -21.05 -2.84
C GLN A 91 -7.06 -20.17 -3.90
N ASN A 92 -7.32 -20.49 -5.16
CA ASN A 92 -7.08 -19.60 -6.30
C ASN A 92 -8.08 -18.41 -6.29
N PHE A 93 -8.21 -17.72 -5.17
CA PHE A 93 -8.96 -16.48 -5.10
C PHE A 93 -8.09 -15.37 -5.69
N THR A 94 -8.06 -15.31 -7.02
CA THR A 94 -7.46 -14.19 -7.74
C THR A 94 -8.35 -12.98 -7.49
N TYR A 95 -7.96 -12.14 -6.54
CA TYR A 95 -8.59 -10.83 -6.35
C TYR A 95 -8.61 -10.11 -7.70
N LYS A 96 -9.79 -9.68 -8.13
CA LYS A 96 -9.90 -8.94 -9.38
C LYS A 96 -9.23 -7.58 -9.18
N ASP A 97 -8.43 -7.16 -10.14
CA ASP A 97 -7.77 -5.85 -10.13
C ASP A 97 -8.74 -4.69 -9.87
N HIS A 98 -9.99 -4.83 -10.31
CA HIS A 98 -11.05 -3.85 -10.03
C HIS A 98 -11.26 -3.64 -8.52
N ASP A 99 -11.41 -4.71 -7.74
CA ASP A 99 -11.68 -4.64 -6.31
C ASP A 99 -10.48 -4.09 -5.55
N ILE A 100 -9.27 -4.48 -5.98
CA ILE A 100 -8.00 -3.96 -5.45
C ILE A 100 -7.91 -2.45 -5.68
N ARG A 101 -8.22 -1.97 -6.89
CA ARG A 101 -8.23 -0.53 -7.24
C ARG A 101 -9.25 0.26 -6.42
N VAL A 102 -10.43 -0.29 -6.16
CA VAL A 102 -11.44 0.34 -5.30
C VAL A 102 -10.92 0.49 -3.87
N SER A 103 -10.30 -0.56 -3.31
CA SER A 103 -9.70 -0.52 -1.97
C SER A 103 -8.56 0.50 -1.88
N PHE A 104 -7.68 0.57 -2.88
CA PHE A 104 -6.63 1.60 -2.95
C PHE A 104 -7.21 3.01 -2.99
N SER A 105 -8.24 3.24 -3.81
CA SER A 105 -8.91 4.53 -3.94
C SER A 105 -9.53 4.99 -2.61
N ARG A 106 -10.13 4.06 -1.86
CA ARG A 106 -10.68 4.34 -0.52
C ARG A 106 -9.61 4.78 0.48
N ILE A 107 -8.46 4.08 0.51
CA ILE A 107 -7.35 4.45 1.40
C ILE A 107 -6.70 5.76 0.95
N HIS A 108 -6.56 5.99 -0.35
CA HIS A 108 -6.05 7.25 -0.87
C HIS A 108 -6.93 8.44 -0.45
N ASN A 109 -8.26 8.32 -0.52
CA ASN A 109 -9.16 9.36 -0.02
C ASN A 109 -8.98 9.61 1.49
N ALA A 110 -8.87 8.55 2.29
CA ALA A 110 -8.63 8.68 3.73
C ALA A 110 -7.28 9.34 4.04
N LEU A 111 -6.25 9.05 3.26
CA LEU A 111 -4.93 9.67 3.33
C LEU A 111 -4.98 11.17 2.98
N CYS A 112 -5.74 11.55 1.94
CA CYS A 112 -5.97 12.96 1.59
C CYS A 112 -6.61 13.73 2.74
N TYR A 113 -7.63 13.16 3.41
CA TYR A 113 -8.21 13.79 4.61
C TYR A 113 -7.22 13.91 5.76
N ALA A 114 -6.31 12.96 5.93
CA ALA A 114 -5.28 13.03 6.95
C ALA A 114 -4.27 14.17 6.66
N PHE A 115 -3.89 14.38 5.39
CA PHE A 115 -3.02 15.48 4.98
C PHE A 115 -3.68 16.85 4.97
N MET A 116 -5.02 16.92 4.84
CA MET A 116 -5.77 18.17 4.96
C MET A 116 -5.84 18.70 6.40
N ASN A 117 -5.24 18.01 7.37
CA ASN A 117 -5.14 18.50 8.74
C ASN A 117 -4.04 19.58 8.83
N PRO A 118 -4.37 20.84 9.19
CA PRO A 118 -3.38 21.92 9.29
C PRO A 118 -2.33 21.71 10.38
N PHE A 119 -2.56 20.81 11.33
CA PHE A 119 -1.61 20.47 12.40
C PHE A 119 -0.70 19.29 12.05
N TYR A 120 -0.88 18.68 10.87
CA TYR A 120 -0.05 17.57 10.46
C TYR A 120 1.27 18.06 9.87
N ASN A 121 2.39 17.62 10.46
CA ASN A 121 3.71 17.87 9.91
C ASN A 121 4.03 16.86 8.82
N ILE A 122 4.40 17.36 7.65
CA ILE A 122 4.74 16.52 6.49
C ILE A 122 5.96 15.65 6.83
N GLY A 123 5.80 14.33 6.70
CA GLY A 123 6.86 13.34 6.93
C GLY A 123 6.87 12.74 8.34
N GLU A 124 5.95 13.14 9.23
CA GLU A 124 5.71 12.45 10.50
C GLU A 124 4.80 11.23 10.32
N PRO A 125 4.88 10.22 11.22
CA PRO A 125 3.96 9.10 11.16
C PRO A 125 2.51 9.57 11.28
N LEU A 126 1.63 9.04 10.43
CA LEU A 126 0.22 9.41 10.37
C LEU A 126 -0.57 8.74 11.48
N ASP A 127 -1.02 9.52 12.46
CA ASP A 127 -2.03 9.10 13.45
C ASP A 127 -3.38 9.77 13.14
N SER A 128 -4.15 9.13 12.24
CA SER A 128 -5.49 9.60 11.88
C SER A 128 -6.52 8.50 12.17
N LYS A 129 -7.60 8.89 12.88
CA LYS A 129 -8.74 8.01 13.16
C LYS A 129 -9.47 7.60 11.89
N ILE A 130 -9.56 8.49 10.91
CA ILE A 130 -10.24 8.24 9.62
C ILE A 130 -9.45 7.22 8.81
N LEU A 131 -8.13 7.38 8.76
CA LEU A 131 -7.23 6.44 8.09
C LEU A 131 -7.29 5.06 8.74
N THR A 132 -7.19 5.01 10.07
CA THR A 132 -7.23 3.75 10.82
C THR A 132 -8.57 3.02 10.63
N LYS A 133 -9.68 3.75 10.58
CA LYS A 133 -10.99 3.16 10.28
C LYS A 133 -11.03 2.55 8.88
N ALA A 134 -10.59 3.30 7.87
CA ALA A 134 -10.57 2.82 6.49
C ALA A 134 -9.65 1.60 6.30
N VAL A 135 -8.49 1.60 6.96
CA VAL A 135 -7.55 0.47 6.96
C VAL A 135 -8.18 -0.76 7.61
N ASN A 136 -8.80 -0.62 8.78
CA ASN A 136 -9.44 -1.74 9.47
C ASN A 136 -10.58 -2.36 8.65
N GLU A 137 -11.35 -1.54 7.91
CA GLU A 137 -12.39 -2.02 7.01
C GLU A 137 -11.81 -2.84 5.85
N VAL A 138 -10.65 -2.46 5.31
CA VAL A 138 -9.95 -3.20 4.24
C VAL A 138 -9.27 -4.47 4.77
N LEU A 139 -8.71 -4.43 5.99
CA LEU A 139 -8.11 -5.60 6.63
C LEU A 139 -9.14 -6.65 7.08
N SER A 140 -10.38 -6.22 7.34
CA SER A 140 -11.47 -7.11 7.77
C SER A 140 -12.30 -7.68 6.61
N ALA A 141 -12.02 -7.25 5.37
CA ALA A 141 -12.68 -7.68 4.14
C ALA A 141 -11.97 -8.89 3.50
#